data_AF-A0A2N0B7N4-F1
#
_entry.id   AF-A0A2N0B7N4-F1
#
_cell.length_a   1.000
_cell.length_b   1.000
_cell.length_c   1.000
_cell.angle_alpha   90.00
_cell.angle_beta   90.00
_cell.angle_gamma   90.00
#
_symmetry.space_group_name_H-M   'P 1'
#
loop_
_entity.id
_entity.type
_entity.pdbx_description
1 polymer ?
#
loop_
_entity_poly.entity_id
_entity_poly.type
_entity_poly.pdbx_seq_one_letter_code
_entity_poly.pdbx_strand_id
1 'polypeptide(L)'
;MNPFTEPKTLYQEANPYGTFTAYLEDDGRTVYLYLQGEQNPEYGIKSVWICNRVAAPEKRNREDLGDGSAPILIQSEVNDPKPHPPMEEKDIYFIWTEEGDGVALFYKETLCAFLPPWSGVDGFHG
;
A
#
# COMPACT_ATOMS: atom_id res chain seq x y z
N MET A 1 -5.25 -25.52 -2.16
CA MET A 1 -4.32 -24.84 -3.09
C MET A 1 -4.57 -23.36 -2.89
N ASN A 2 -3.64 -22.65 -2.26
CA ASN A 2 -3.77 -21.22 -2.06
C ASN A 2 -3.75 -20.54 -3.42
N PRO A 3 -4.80 -19.80 -3.83
CA PRO A 3 -4.82 -19.07 -5.09
C PRO A 3 -4.05 -17.75 -4.96
N PHE A 4 -3.02 -17.70 -4.11
CA PHE A 4 -2.22 -16.50 -3.94
C PHE A 4 -1.37 -16.32 -5.19
N THR A 5 -1.59 -15.19 -5.86
CA THR A 5 -0.71 -14.77 -6.95
C THR A 5 0.55 -14.22 -6.29
N GLU A 6 1.74 -14.45 -6.86
CA GLU A 6 2.93 -13.78 -6.34
C GLU A 6 2.71 -12.26 -6.37
N PRO A 7 3.04 -11.54 -5.28
CA PRO A 7 2.86 -10.11 -5.23
C PRO A 7 3.56 -9.42 -6.40
N LYS A 8 2.81 -8.58 -7.11
CA LYS A 8 3.30 -7.85 -8.27
C LYS A 8 3.42 -6.37 -7.93
N THR A 9 4.61 -5.81 -8.08
CA THR A 9 4.81 -4.36 -8.10
C THR A 9 4.11 -3.79 -9.34
N LEU A 10 3.07 -2.98 -9.11
CA LEU A 10 2.36 -2.24 -10.15
C LEU A 10 3.12 -1.00 -10.58
N TYR A 11 3.74 -0.32 -9.63
CA TYR A 11 4.52 0.89 -9.86
C TYR A 11 5.53 1.07 -8.73
N GLN A 12 6.71 1.58 -9.06
CA GLN A 12 7.70 1.96 -8.05
C GLN A 12 8.45 3.21 -8.48
N GLU A 13 8.82 4.03 -7.52
CA GLU A 13 9.58 5.25 -7.76
C GLU A 13 10.48 5.54 -6.57
N ALA A 14 11.71 5.94 -6.85
CA ALA A 14 12.59 6.49 -5.83
C ALA A 14 12.23 7.96 -5.57
N ASN A 15 12.36 8.41 -4.33
CA ASN A 15 12.20 9.82 -4.01
C ASN A 15 13.27 10.69 -4.72
N PRO A 16 13.09 12.03 -4.75
CA PRO A 16 14.02 12.93 -5.43
C PRO A 16 15.48 12.86 -4.97
N TYR A 17 15.72 12.33 -3.75
CA TYR A 17 17.04 12.25 -3.13
C TYR A 17 17.66 10.85 -3.15
N GLY A 18 16.95 9.84 -3.66
CA GLY A 18 17.39 8.44 -3.68
C GLY A 18 17.52 7.78 -2.31
N THR A 19 16.87 8.33 -1.26
CA THR A 19 16.92 7.81 0.11
C THR A 19 15.75 6.88 0.43
N PHE A 20 14.64 7.01 -0.29
CA PHE A 20 13.44 6.19 -0.15
C PHE A 20 12.95 5.69 -1.50
N THR A 21 12.32 4.52 -1.50
CA THR A 21 11.58 3.99 -2.65
C THR A 21 10.16 3.66 -2.22
N ALA A 22 9.19 4.17 -2.98
CA ALA A 22 7.78 3.83 -2.84
C ALA A 22 7.44 2.67 -3.78
N TYR A 23 6.67 1.70 -3.30
CA TYR A 23 6.21 0.54 -4.05
C TYR A 23 4.69 0.43 -3.92
N LEU A 24 3.99 0.41 -5.05
CA LEU A 24 2.58 0.01 -5.09
C LEU A 24 2.52 -1.46 -5.51
N GLU A 25 2.03 -2.30 -4.62
CA GLU A 25 2.00 -3.76 -4.81
C GLU A 25 0.57 -4.29 -4.84
N ASP A 26 0.32 -5.25 -5.71
CA ASP A 26 -0.94 -6.00 -5.82
C ASP A 26 -0.64 -7.50 -5.73
N ASP A 27 -1.19 -8.15 -4.69
CA ASP A 27 -1.07 -9.60 -4.48
C ASP A 27 -2.26 -10.40 -5.05
N GLY A 28 -3.16 -9.72 -5.77
CA GLY A 28 -4.41 -10.26 -6.30
C GLY A 28 -5.58 -10.25 -5.32
N ARG A 29 -5.33 -10.00 -4.02
CA ARG A 29 -6.36 -9.88 -2.98
C ARG A 29 -6.51 -8.45 -2.50
N THR A 30 -5.43 -7.70 -2.46
CA THR A 30 -5.36 -6.34 -1.90
C THR A 30 -4.21 -5.56 -2.53
N VAL A 31 -4.34 -4.24 -2.52
CA VAL A 31 -3.30 -3.32 -2.98
C VAL A 31 -2.75 -2.56 -1.79
N TYR A 32 -1.43 -2.55 -1.64
CA TYR A 32 -0.72 -1.82 -0.59
C TYR A 32 0.30 -0.87 -1.19
N LEU A 33 0.45 0.28 -0.55
CA LEU A 33 1.54 1.19 -0.77
C LEU A 33 2.57 1.00 0.34
N TYR A 34 3.81 0.73 -0.05
CA TYR A 34 4.95 0.63 0.84
C TYR A 34 5.92 1.79 0.60
N LEU A 35 6.57 2.24 1.67
CA LEU A 35 7.68 3.18 1.61
C LEU A 35 8.85 2.57 2.37
N GLN A 36 9.95 2.35 1.66
CA GLN A 36 11.13 1.67 2.17
C GLN A 36 12.35 2.61 2.09
N GLY A 37 13.13 2.68 3.17
CA GLY A 37 14.44 3.35 3.17
C GLY A 37 15.53 2.47 2.56
N GLU A 38 16.34 3.04 1.66
CA GLU A 38 17.40 2.30 0.94
C GLU A 38 18.65 2.04 1.81
N GLN A 39 18.88 2.85 2.84
CA GLN A 39 20.13 2.81 3.64
C GLN A 39 19.92 3.01 5.15
N ASN A 40 18.68 3.06 5.62
CA ASN A 40 18.38 3.24 7.03
C ASN A 40 17.42 2.15 7.55
N PRO A 41 17.96 1.06 8.13
CA PRO A 41 17.15 -0.01 8.72
C PRO A 41 16.23 0.47 9.86
N GLU A 42 16.59 1.54 10.56
CA GLU A 42 15.79 2.09 11.66
C GLU A 42 14.51 2.77 11.18
N TYR A 43 14.45 3.15 9.90
CA TYR A 43 13.27 3.81 9.33
C TYR A 43 12.10 2.85 9.07
N GLY A 44 12.37 1.53 9.10
CA GLY A 44 11.38 0.49 8.85
C GLY A 44 10.76 0.56 7.46
N ILE A 45 9.81 -0.36 7.21
CA ILE A 45 8.91 -0.27 6.06
C ILE A 45 7.63 0.37 6.56
N LYS A 46 7.23 1.48 5.96
CA LYS A 46 5.91 2.10 6.20
C LYS A 46 4.93 1.55 5.18
N SER A 47 3.68 1.39 5.56
CA SER A 47 2.69 0.75 4.68
C SER A 47 1.28 1.25 4.93
N VAL A 48 0.50 1.42 3.87
CA VAL A 48 -0.92 1.73 3.98
C VAL A 48 -1.75 0.92 2.97
N TRP A 49 -2.92 0.47 3.41
CA TRP A 49 -3.90 -0.22 2.57
C TRP A 49 -4.50 0.77 1.57
N ILE A 50 -4.62 0.35 0.30
CA ILE A 50 -5.23 1.17 -0.77
C ILE A 50 -6.63 0.68 -1.10
N CYS A 51 -6.76 -0.60 -1.45
CA CYS A 51 -8.06 -1.20 -1.80
C CYS A 51 -8.03 -2.73 -1.74
N ASN A 52 -9.21 -3.35 -1.63
CA ASN A 52 -9.36 -4.78 -1.82
C ASN A 52 -9.54 -5.11 -3.31
N ARG A 53 -8.90 -6.18 -3.78
CA ARG A 53 -9.07 -6.77 -5.13
C ARG A 53 -10.06 -7.94 -5.17
N VAL A 54 -10.56 -8.31 -4.00
CA VAL A 54 -11.69 -9.23 -3.80
C VAL A 54 -12.80 -8.52 -3.04
N ALA A 55 -13.99 -9.14 -2.98
CA ALA A 55 -15.08 -8.58 -2.19
C ALA A 55 -14.68 -8.55 -0.72
N ALA A 56 -14.97 -7.44 -0.03
CA ALA A 56 -14.68 -7.30 1.38
C ALA A 56 -15.45 -8.36 2.19
N PRO A 57 -14.77 -9.20 2.97
CA PRO A 57 -15.44 -10.22 3.76
C PRO A 57 -16.20 -9.58 4.93
N GLU A 58 -17.25 -10.24 5.42
CA GLU A 58 -18.00 -9.77 6.60
C GLU A 58 -17.20 -9.90 7.90
N LYS A 59 -16.30 -10.88 7.96
CA LYS A 59 -15.49 -11.20 9.13
C LYS A 59 -14.03 -11.35 8.74
N ARG A 60 -13.16 -10.89 9.65
CA ARG A 60 -11.72 -10.98 9.47
C ARG A 60 -11.27 -12.43 9.62
N ASN A 61 -10.51 -12.92 8.65
CA ASN A 61 -9.83 -14.19 8.77
C ASN A 61 -8.57 -13.98 9.62
N ARG A 62 -8.45 -14.68 10.74
CA ARG A 62 -7.28 -14.56 11.62
C ARG A 62 -6.04 -15.23 11.05
N GLU A 63 -6.22 -16.21 10.16
CA GLU A 63 -5.09 -16.89 9.52
C GLU A 63 -4.33 -15.94 8.60
N ASP A 64 -5.05 -15.07 7.87
CA ASP A 64 -4.47 -14.03 6.99
C ASP A 64 -3.68 -12.94 7.75
N LEU A 65 -3.81 -12.88 9.08
CA LEU A 65 -3.05 -11.93 9.91
C LEU A 65 -1.75 -12.53 10.46
N GLY A 66 -1.65 -13.87 10.48
CA GLY A 66 -0.55 -14.58 11.12
C GLY A 66 0.55 -15.03 10.17
N ASP A 67 0.30 -15.00 8.87
CA ASP A 67 1.22 -15.48 7.82
C ASP A 67 2.11 -14.37 7.23
N GLY A 68 1.95 -13.13 7.69
CA GLY A 68 2.68 -11.97 7.16
C GLY A 68 2.13 -11.45 5.82
N SER A 69 0.98 -11.95 5.37
CA SER A 69 0.27 -11.42 4.20
C SER A 69 -0.26 -10.01 4.44
N ALA A 70 -0.36 -9.24 3.36
CA ALA A 70 -1.08 -7.97 3.36
C ALA A 70 -2.57 -8.19 3.70
N PRO A 71 -3.13 -7.55 4.75
CA PRO A 71 -4.49 -7.85 5.17
C PRO A 71 -5.56 -7.28 4.22
N ILE A 72 -6.64 -8.03 4.08
CA ILE A 72 -7.89 -7.58 3.45
C ILE A 72 -8.73 -6.86 4.52
N LEU A 73 -9.33 -5.73 4.16
CA LEU A 73 -10.25 -5.01 5.04
C LEU A 73 -11.66 -5.58 4.96
N ILE A 74 -12.36 -5.67 6.10
CA ILE A 74 -13.73 -6.20 6.15
C ILE A 74 -14.75 -5.14 5.73
N GLN A 75 -15.99 -5.55 5.47
CA GLN A 75 -17.05 -4.63 4.99
C GLN A 75 -17.26 -3.41 5.88
N SER A 76 -17.07 -3.52 7.20
CA SER A 76 -17.23 -2.40 8.12
C SER A 76 -16.02 -1.44 8.17
N GLU A 77 -14.92 -1.77 7.50
CA GLU A 77 -13.68 -0.99 7.47
C GLU A 77 -13.46 -0.29 6.11
N VAL A 78 -14.33 -0.54 5.12
CA VAL A 78 -14.21 0.01 3.77
C VAL A 78 -15.47 0.80 3.38
N ASN A 79 -15.29 1.79 2.51
CA ASN A 79 -16.41 2.58 1.99
C ASN A 79 -17.19 1.84 0.89
N ASP A 80 -16.51 1.03 0.07
CA ASP A 80 -17.14 0.17 -0.95
C ASP A 80 -16.68 -1.28 -0.74
N PRO A 81 -17.60 -2.23 -0.43
CA PRO A 81 -17.24 -3.62 -0.21
C PRO A 81 -16.99 -4.40 -1.51
N LYS A 82 -17.22 -3.81 -2.69
CA LYS A 82 -16.96 -4.47 -3.97
C LYS A 82 -15.46 -4.57 -4.26
N PRO A 83 -15.03 -5.59 -5.04
CA PRO A 83 -13.65 -5.66 -5.51
C PRO A 83 -13.30 -4.42 -6.33
N HIS A 84 -12.16 -3.81 -6.03
CA HIS A 84 -11.60 -2.77 -6.88
C HIS A 84 -11.09 -3.39 -8.19
N PRO A 85 -11.37 -2.79 -9.36
CA PRO A 85 -10.79 -3.22 -10.63
C PRO A 85 -9.25 -3.16 -10.62
N PRO A 86 -8.57 -3.90 -11.51
CA PRO A 86 -7.14 -3.73 -11.72
C PRO A 86 -6.74 -2.27 -11.94
N MET A 87 -5.70 -1.83 -11.22
CA MET A 87 -5.08 -0.54 -11.45
C MET A 87 -4.10 -0.67 -12.61
N GLU A 88 -4.16 0.28 -13.54
CA GLU A 88 -3.28 0.34 -14.70
C GLU A 88 -2.10 1.26 -14.39
N GLU A 89 -0.87 0.78 -14.60
CA GLU A 89 0.37 1.50 -14.30
C GLU A 89 0.41 2.92 -14.89
N LYS A 90 -0.08 3.09 -16.13
CA LYS A 90 -0.12 4.38 -16.82
C LYS A 90 -0.98 5.45 -16.13
N ASP A 91 -1.88 5.03 -15.23
CA ASP A 91 -2.80 5.91 -14.51
C ASP A 91 -2.38 6.07 -13.03
N ILE A 92 -1.20 5.56 -12.64
CA ILE A 92 -0.66 5.65 -11.27
C ILE A 92 0.37 6.78 -11.21
N TYR A 93 0.28 7.62 -10.19
CA TYR A 93 1.23 8.70 -9.95
C TYR A 93 1.62 8.78 -8.49
N PHE A 94 2.91 8.95 -8.23
CA PHE A 94 3.41 9.36 -6.93
C PHE A 94 3.74 10.84 -6.93
N ILE A 95 3.34 11.52 -5.86
CA ILE A 95 3.73 12.91 -5.60
C ILE A 95 4.42 12.93 -4.25
N TRP A 96 5.70 13.25 -4.26
CA TRP A 96 6.54 13.35 -3.07
C TRP A 96 6.37 14.70 -2.38
N THR A 97 6.56 14.70 -1.05
CA THR A 97 6.83 15.95 -0.31
C THR A 97 8.12 16.59 -0.80
N GLU A 98 8.29 17.89 -0.57
CA GLU A 98 9.51 18.61 -0.98
C GLU A 98 10.76 18.03 -0.28
N GLU A 99 10.58 17.57 0.95
CA GLU A 99 11.58 16.91 1.79
C GLU A 99 11.83 15.46 1.38
N GLY A 100 10.98 14.88 0.52
CA GLY A 100 11.14 13.54 -0.06
C GLY A 100 10.92 12.40 0.92
N ASP A 101 10.32 12.65 2.07
CA ASP A 101 10.09 11.71 3.18
C ASP A 101 8.62 11.31 3.37
N GLY A 102 7.71 11.90 2.56
CA GLY A 102 6.32 11.51 2.44
C GLY A 102 5.90 11.36 0.98
N VAL A 103 4.89 10.52 0.73
CA VAL A 103 4.42 10.20 -0.62
C VAL A 103 2.91 10.12 -0.68
N ALA A 104 2.32 10.81 -1.66
CA ALA A 104 0.91 10.71 -2.02
C ALA A 104 0.75 9.79 -3.23
N LEU A 105 -0.19 8.85 -3.14
CA LEU A 105 -0.62 8.03 -4.27
C LEU A 105 -1.86 8.66 -4.91
N PHE A 106 -1.75 8.92 -6.20
CA PHE A 106 -2.87 9.25 -7.06
C PHE A 106 -3.14 8.10 -8.02
N TYR A 107 -4.42 7.79 -8.20
CA TYR A 107 -4.90 6.96 -9.30
C TYR A 107 -5.82 7.80 -10.17
N LYS A 108 -5.43 8.00 -11.43
CA LYS A 108 -5.98 9.03 -12.32
C LYS A 108 -5.86 10.39 -11.64
N GLU A 109 -6.98 11.08 -11.41
CA GLU A 109 -7.03 12.41 -10.78
C GLU A 109 -7.47 12.34 -9.30
N THR A 110 -7.55 11.14 -8.72
CA THR A 110 -8.03 10.94 -7.34
C THR A 110 -6.89 10.62 -6.40
N LEU A 111 -6.79 11.38 -5.29
CA LEU A 111 -5.90 11.05 -4.18
C LEU A 111 -6.43 9.79 -3.47
N CYS A 112 -5.65 8.71 -3.50
CA CYS A 112 -6.01 7.44 -2.88
C CYS A 112 -5.47 7.32 -1.46
N ALA A 113 -4.21 7.72 -1.25
CA ALA A 113 -3.56 7.64 0.05
C ALA A 113 -2.41 8.65 0.16
N PHE A 114 -2.02 8.95 1.39
CA PHE A 114 -0.83 9.72 1.71
C PHE A 114 -0.10 9.04 2.87
N LEU A 115 1.17 8.66 2.66
CA LEU A 115 2.08 8.21 3.71
C LEU A 115 2.89 9.41 4.17
N PRO A 116 2.58 10.01 5.34
CA PRO A 116 3.30 11.16 5.84
C PRO A 116 4.68 10.80 6.40
N PRO A 117 5.57 11.81 6.58
CA PRO A 117 6.90 11.61 7.14
C PRO A 117 6.90 11.02 8.56
N TRP A 118 5.89 11.33 9.37
CA TRP A 118 5.73 10.85 10.73
C TRP A 118 5.10 9.46 10.85
N SER A 119 4.71 8.82 9.74
CA SER A 119 4.47 7.37 9.74
C SER A 119 5.77 6.65 10.12
N GLY A 120 5.67 5.50 10.79
CA GLY A 120 6.76 4.78 11.45
C GLY A 120 7.15 5.27 12.84
N VAL A 121 6.63 6.40 13.33
CA VAL A 121 6.98 6.97 14.65
C VAL A 121 5.96 6.53 15.72
N ASP A 122 6.40 6.27 16.94
CA ASP A 122 5.56 5.90 18.09
C ASP A 122 4.60 4.72 17.84
N GLY A 123 4.98 3.78 16.97
CA GLY A 123 4.19 2.59 16.63
C GLY A 123 3.07 2.84 15.62
N PHE A 124 3.00 4.03 15.01
CA PHE A 124 2.07 4.34 13.93
C PHE A 124 2.75 4.12 12.58
N HIS A 125 2.55 2.97 11.92
CA HIS A 125 3.33 2.58 10.72
C HIS A 125 2.82 3.12 9.37
N GLY A 126 1.68 3.81 9.36
CA GLY A 126 0.99 4.21 8.13
C GLY A 126 -0.48 4.49 8.38
#